data_AF-A0A3D2D5C6-F1
#
_entry.id   AF-A0A3D2D5C6-F1
#
_cell.length_a   1.000
_cell.length_b   1.000
_cell.length_c   1.000
_cell.angle_alpha   90.00
_cell.angle_beta   90.00
_cell.angle_gamma   90.00
#
_symmetry.space_group_name_H-M   'P 1'
#
loop_
_entity.id
_entity.type
_entity.pdbx_description
1 polymer ?
#
loop_
_entity_poly.entity_id
_entity_poly.type
_entity_poly.pdbx_seq_one_letter_code
_entity_poly.pdbx_strand_id
1 'polypeptide(L)'
;MEYNELILDMLNRIIKLEKEIELLKTEKTSSEMLSKETLVEERPVQRDKTRYMFNGNVYLKNKLVLAVVKDYVSKNQAITCNELKTVFDKSLQGSIGVVEYEHIAKQRKDYQVRFFEKEDEILQLIDGNMFVCSQWGFLNISNFIKRAEQLGYKIEQIVRE
;
A
#
# COMPACT_ATOMS: atom_id res chain seq x y z
N MET A 1 61.79 -5.74 -3.63
CA MET A 1 61.38 -4.33 -3.82
C MET A 1 59.92 -4.17 -4.24
N GLU A 2 59.26 -5.17 -4.86
CA GLU A 2 57.86 -5.02 -5.30
C GLU A 2 56.81 -5.05 -4.18
N TYR A 3 57.08 -5.72 -3.05
CA TYR A 3 56.10 -5.83 -1.97
C TYR A 3 55.89 -4.49 -1.23
N ASN A 4 56.95 -3.69 -1.09
CA ASN A 4 56.86 -2.39 -0.43
C ASN A 4 56.07 -1.38 -1.26
N GLU A 5 56.22 -1.41 -2.59
CA GLU A 5 55.41 -0.58 -3.50
C GLU A 5 53.94 -0.98 -3.48
N LEU A 6 53.66 -2.29 -3.44
CA LEU A 6 52.29 -2.80 -3.30
C LEU A 6 51.67 -2.40 -1.95
N ILE A 7 52.42 -2.50 -0.86
CA ILE A 7 51.97 -2.04 0.47
C ILE A 7 51.69 -0.54 0.42
N LEU A 8 52.57 0.24 -0.20
CA LEU A 8 52.41 1.69 -0.28
C LEU A 8 51.18 2.08 -1.11
N ASP A 9 50.91 1.40 -2.22
CA ASP A 9 49.70 1.59 -3.02
C ASP A 9 48.44 1.22 -2.24
N MET A 10 48.47 0.10 -1.51
CA MET A 10 47.36 -0.32 -0.66
C MET A 10 47.08 0.70 0.45
N LEU A 11 48.13 1.23 1.11
CA LEU A 11 47.98 2.25 2.14
C LEU A 11 47.41 3.55 1.58
N ASN A 12 47.87 3.99 0.41
CA ASN A 12 47.32 5.17 -0.27
C ASN A 12 45.83 4.99 -0.61
N ARG A 13 45.45 3.78 -1.03
CA ARG A 13 44.05 3.45 -1.35
C ARG A 13 43.17 3.42 -0.11
N ILE A 14 43.68 2.90 1.02
CA ILE A 14 42.98 2.93 2.31
C ILE A 14 42.76 4.37 2.77
N ILE A 15 43.79 5.22 2.72
CA ILE A 15 43.68 6.64 3.11
C ILE A 15 42.64 7.37 2.25
N LYS A 16 42.59 7.08 0.94
CA LYS A 16 41.60 7.68 0.04
C LYS A 16 40.17 7.23 0.39
N LEU A 17 39.98 5.95 0.67
CA LEU A 17 38.68 5.39 1.06
C LEU A 17 38.21 5.92 2.41
N GLU A 18 39.11 6.09 3.38
CA GLU A 18 38.78 6.66 4.69
C GLU A 18 38.28 8.11 4.56
N LYS A 19 38.95 8.93 3.72
CA LYS A 19 38.48 10.29 3.41
C LYS A 19 37.12 10.29 2.70
N GLU A 20 36.89 9.37 1.78
CA GLU A 20 35.61 9.25 1.06
C GLU A 20 34.48 8.79 2.00
N ILE A 21 34.77 7.88 2.94
CA ILE A 21 33.84 7.48 4.01
C ILE A 21 33.53 8.66 4.94
N GLU A 22 34.52 9.50 5.26
CA GLU A 22 34.32 10.69 6.09
C GLU A 22 33.46 11.74 5.39
N LEU A 23 33.68 11.98 4.09
CA LEU A 23 32.83 12.81 3.25
C LEU A 23 31.41 12.24 3.15
N LEU A 24 31.25 10.93 2.93
CA LEU A 24 29.94 10.28 2.89
C LEU A 24 29.23 10.30 4.24
N LYS A 25 29.97 10.21 5.36
CA LYS A 25 29.39 10.36 6.71
C LYS A 25 28.96 11.79 6.95
N THR A 26 29.74 12.80 6.55
CA THR A 26 29.35 14.20 6.68
C THR A 26 28.20 14.58 5.75
N GLU A 27 28.13 14.02 4.54
CA GLU A 27 26.99 14.15 3.62
C GLU A 27 25.76 13.40 4.12
N LYS A 28 25.92 12.21 4.71
CA LYS A 28 24.81 11.46 5.33
C LYS A 28 24.30 12.16 6.58
N THR A 29 25.18 12.67 7.44
CA THR A 29 24.80 13.51 8.59
C THR A 29 24.19 14.82 8.12
N SER A 30 24.68 15.43 7.04
CA SER A 30 24.06 16.61 6.43
C SER A 30 22.75 16.28 5.72
N SER A 31 22.52 15.06 5.21
CA SER A 31 21.25 14.61 4.62
C SER A 31 20.23 14.22 5.71
N GLU A 32 20.70 13.63 6.81
CA GLU A 32 19.93 13.36 8.03
C GLU A 32 19.64 14.65 8.82
N MET A 33 20.50 15.68 8.72
CA MET A 33 20.28 17.03 9.24
C MET A 33 19.51 17.92 8.28
N LEU A 34 19.62 17.80 6.95
CA LEU A 34 18.81 18.55 5.96
C LEU A 34 17.36 18.04 5.94
N SER A 35 17.13 16.78 6.35
CA SER A 35 15.80 16.27 6.71
C SER A 35 15.30 16.73 8.09
N LYS A 36 16.13 17.41 8.89
CA LYS A 36 15.74 17.95 10.21
C LYS A 36 15.86 19.48 10.38
N GLU A 37 16.62 20.18 9.53
CA GLU A 37 16.96 21.60 9.66
C GLU A 37 16.92 22.34 8.30
N THR A 38 16.11 21.87 7.36
CA THR A 38 15.44 22.83 6.47
C THR A 38 14.25 23.36 7.25
N LEU A 39 14.04 24.68 7.28
CA LEU A 39 12.74 25.29 7.63
C LEU A 39 11.68 24.83 6.61
N VAL A 40 11.39 23.53 6.59
CA VAL A 40 10.15 22.98 6.07
C VAL A 40 9.23 23.20 7.23
N GLU A 41 8.34 24.20 7.13
CA GLU A 41 7.06 24.14 7.83
C GLU A 41 6.65 22.67 7.79
N GLU A 42 6.60 21.98 8.94
CA GLU A 42 6.09 20.61 9.00
C GLU A 42 4.66 20.68 8.47
N ARG A 43 4.51 20.55 7.14
CA ARG A 43 3.19 20.39 6.55
C ARG A 43 2.77 19.04 7.12
N PRO A 44 1.75 19.00 7.99
CA PRO A 44 1.29 17.74 8.52
C PRO A 44 1.08 16.82 7.34
N VAL A 45 1.63 15.60 7.37
CA VAL A 45 1.48 14.61 6.28
C VAL A 45 0.01 14.56 5.93
N GLN A 46 -0.35 15.26 4.86
CA GLN A 46 -1.75 15.55 4.60
C GLN A 46 -2.32 14.22 4.13
N ARG A 47 -3.26 13.68 4.92
CA ARG A 47 -3.93 12.43 4.54
C ARG A 47 -4.40 12.56 3.11
N ASP A 48 -4.05 11.59 2.29
CA ASP A 48 -4.48 11.54 0.91
C ASP A 48 -6.02 11.47 0.87
N LYS A 49 -6.63 12.54 0.36
CA LYS A 49 -8.08 12.71 0.23
C LYS A 49 -8.54 12.49 -1.21
N THR A 50 -7.78 11.75 -2.02
CA THR A 50 -8.19 11.38 -3.38
C THR A 50 -9.55 10.70 -3.34
N ARG A 51 -10.44 11.15 -4.23
CA ARG A 51 -11.81 10.68 -4.34
C ARG A 51 -12.05 10.05 -5.70
N TYR A 52 -12.99 9.13 -5.74
CA TYR A 52 -13.38 8.39 -6.93
C TYR A 52 -14.89 8.40 -7.08
N MET A 53 -15.35 8.58 -8.30
CA MET A 53 -16.75 8.42 -8.70
C MET A 53 -16.96 6.97 -9.12
N PHE A 54 -17.96 6.32 -8.52
CA PHE A 54 -18.40 4.97 -8.87
C PHE A 54 -19.91 4.87 -8.69
N ASN A 55 -20.63 4.40 -9.72
CA ASN A 55 -22.09 4.29 -9.74
C ASN A 55 -22.81 5.56 -9.21
N GLY A 56 -22.36 6.74 -9.66
CA GLY A 56 -22.93 8.04 -9.26
C GLY A 56 -22.61 8.51 -7.85
N ASN A 57 -21.79 7.77 -7.09
CA ASN A 57 -21.40 8.09 -5.73
C ASN A 57 -19.91 8.41 -5.62
N VAL A 58 -19.57 9.30 -4.67
CA VAL A 58 -18.18 9.71 -4.42
C VAL A 58 -17.61 8.98 -3.22
N TYR A 59 -16.51 8.24 -3.43
CA TYR A 59 -15.84 7.45 -2.42
C TYR A 59 -14.39 7.88 -2.19
N LEU A 60 -13.91 7.69 -0.96
CA LEU A 60 -12.47 7.58 -0.67
C LEU A 60 -11.97 6.17 -1.07
N LYS A 61 -10.66 6.00 -1.20
CA LYS A 61 -10.01 4.75 -1.65
C LYS A 61 -10.57 3.47 -1.01
N ASN A 62 -10.62 3.44 0.32
CA ASN A 62 -11.07 2.27 1.07
C ASN A 62 -12.56 1.97 0.84
N LYS A 63 -13.40 3.02 0.80
CA LYS A 63 -14.83 2.89 0.55
C LYS A 63 -15.15 2.56 -0.90
N LEU A 64 -14.33 2.99 -1.85
CA LEU A 64 -14.42 2.57 -3.25
C LEU A 64 -14.25 1.06 -3.36
N VAL A 65 -13.20 0.52 -2.74
CA VAL A 65 -12.93 -0.92 -2.73
C VAL A 65 -14.11 -1.69 -2.14
N LEU A 66 -14.60 -1.26 -0.98
CA LEU A 66 -15.78 -1.87 -0.35
C LEU A 66 -17.01 -1.84 -1.27
N ALA A 67 -17.29 -0.69 -1.91
CA ALA A 67 -18.44 -0.53 -2.80
C ALA A 67 -18.34 -1.44 -4.03
N VAL A 68 -17.18 -1.51 -4.67
CA VAL A 68 -16.94 -2.34 -5.86
C VAL A 68 -17.05 -3.83 -5.51
N VAL A 69 -16.43 -4.27 -4.40
CA VAL A 69 -16.48 -5.68 -4.00
C VAL A 69 -17.90 -6.09 -3.60
N LYS A 70 -18.63 -5.24 -2.87
CA LYS A 70 -20.05 -5.48 -2.57
C LYS A 70 -20.92 -5.59 -3.82
N ASP A 71 -20.74 -4.69 -4.77
CA ASP A 71 -21.47 -4.72 -6.04
C ASP A 71 -21.12 -5.97 -6.87
N TYR A 72 -19.86 -6.42 -6.81
CA TYR A 72 -19.47 -7.67 -7.44
C TYR A 72 -20.14 -8.89 -6.81
N VAL A 73 -20.16 -8.98 -5.48
CA VAL A 73 -20.84 -10.08 -4.76
C VAL A 73 -22.35 -10.06 -5.00
N SER A 74 -22.99 -8.88 -5.00
CA SER A 74 -24.43 -8.78 -5.24
C SER A 74 -24.84 -9.23 -6.65
N LYS A 75 -23.98 -9.00 -7.65
CA LYS A 75 -24.15 -9.47 -9.04
C LYS A 75 -23.81 -10.95 -9.24
N ASN A 76 -23.06 -11.55 -8.31
CA ASN A 76 -22.59 -12.93 -8.39
C ASN A 76 -22.98 -13.70 -7.12
N GLN A 77 -24.28 -13.84 -6.85
CA GLN A 77 -24.80 -14.37 -5.58
C GLN A 77 -24.33 -15.79 -5.21
N ALA A 78 -23.92 -16.59 -6.20
CA ALA A 78 -23.43 -17.95 -5.99
C ALA A 78 -21.90 -18.03 -5.78
N ILE A 79 -21.20 -16.90 -5.69
CA ILE A 79 -19.75 -16.90 -5.56
C ILE A 79 -19.30 -17.41 -4.19
N THR A 80 -18.31 -18.29 -4.19
CA THR A 80 -17.64 -18.77 -2.98
C THR A 80 -16.57 -17.80 -2.50
N CYS A 81 -16.18 -17.91 -1.23
CA CYS A 81 -15.09 -17.12 -0.66
C CYS A 81 -13.77 -17.31 -1.43
N ASN A 82 -13.49 -18.54 -1.88
CA ASN A 82 -12.25 -18.84 -2.61
C ASN A 82 -12.27 -18.26 -4.04
N GLU A 83 -13.41 -18.30 -4.73
CA GLU A 83 -13.56 -17.64 -6.03
C GLU A 83 -13.42 -16.12 -5.88
N LEU A 84 -13.99 -15.52 -4.82
CA LEU A 84 -13.84 -14.09 -4.58
C LEU A 84 -12.37 -13.69 -4.35
N LYS A 85 -11.60 -14.48 -3.59
CA LYS A 85 -10.14 -14.28 -3.45
C LYS A 85 -9.38 -14.47 -4.76
N THR A 86 -9.88 -15.31 -5.66
CA THR A 86 -9.28 -15.49 -7.00
C THR A 86 -9.58 -14.29 -7.90
N VAL A 87 -10.80 -13.76 -7.85
CA VAL A 87 -11.21 -12.57 -8.61
C VAL A 87 -10.42 -11.34 -8.12
N PHE A 88 -10.34 -11.17 -6.81
CA PHE A 88 -9.60 -10.08 -6.16
C PHE A 88 -8.34 -10.62 -5.47
N ASP A 89 -7.36 -11.02 -6.28
CA ASP A 89 -6.12 -11.59 -5.80
C ASP A 89 -5.40 -10.69 -4.77
N LYS A 90 -4.74 -11.33 -3.80
CA LYS A 90 -4.05 -10.61 -2.71
C LYS A 90 -2.99 -9.64 -3.22
N SER A 91 -2.36 -9.90 -4.37
CA SER A 91 -1.34 -9.03 -4.96
C SER A 91 -1.83 -7.62 -5.27
N LEU A 92 -3.15 -7.42 -5.43
CA LEU A 92 -3.74 -6.10 -5.64
C LEU A 92 -3.52 -5.17 -4.44
N GLN A 93 -3.56 -5.73 -3.23
CA GLN A 93 -3.38 -4.97 -1.98
C GLN A 93 -1.97 -5.15 -1.40
N GLY A 94 -1.47 -6.40 -1.37
CA GLY A 94 -0.23 -6.81 -0.72
C GLY A 94 -0.46 -7.87 0.37
N SER A 95 0.16 -7.66 1.53
CA SER A 95 0.22 -8.64 2.62
C SER A 95 -1.09 -8.85 3.40
N ILE A 96 -2.04 -7.91 3.30
CA ILE A 96 -3.35 -8.03 3.97
C ILE A 96 -4.36 -8.74 3.06
N GLY A 97 -4.22 -8.57 1.74
CA GLY A 97 -5.19 -9.01 0.75
C GLY A 97 -6.36 -8.02 0.59
N VAL A 98 -7.18 -8.23 -0.45
CA VAL A 98 -8.37 -7.40 -0.71
C VAL A 98 -9.50 -7.82 0.22
N VAL A 99 -9.72 -9.13 0.32
CA VAL A 99 -10.70 -9.77 1.19
C VAL A 99 -10.06 -10.89 1.99
N GLU A 100 -10.58 -11.14 3.18
CA GLU A 100 -10.16 -12.26 4.02
C GLU A 100 -11.38 -12.88 4.71
N TYR A 101 -11.31 -14.19 4.98
CA TYR A 101 -12.35 -14.88 5.76
C TYR A 101 -12.51 -14.23 7.12
N GLU A 102 -13.75 -14.03 7.58
CA GLU A 102 -14.04 -13.39 8.88
C GLU A 102 -13.25 -14.04 10.03
N HIS A 103 -13.29 -15.38 10.12
CA HIS A 103 -12.64 -16.13 11.19
C HIS A 103 -11.11 -16.08 11.14
N ILE A 104 -10.51 -15.86 9.96
CA ILE A 104 -9.06 -15.68 9.80
C ILE A 104 -8.68 -14.23 10.12
N ALA A 105 -9.45 -13.26 9.63
CA ALA A 105 -9.23 -11.85 9.89
C ALA A 105 -9.23 -11.56 11.41
N LYS A 106 -10.21 -12.11 12.14
CA LYS A 106 -10.35 -11.97 13.60
C LYS A 106 -9.17 -12.54 14.42
N GLN A 107 -8.31 -13.38 13.83
CA GLN A 107 -7.09 -13.87 14.52
C GLN A 107 -5.99 -12.80 14.59
N ARG A 108 -6.09 -11.72 13.80
CA ARG A 108 -5.16 -10.60 13.86
C ARG A 108 -5.51 -9.68 15.03
N LYS A 109 -4.48 -9.25 15.77
CA LYS A 109 -4.66 -8.30 16.89
C LYS A 109 -5.23 -6.95 16.46
N ASP A 110 -4.96 -6.53 15.22
CA ASP A 110 -5.34 -5.23 14.68
C ASP A 110 -6.49 -5.30 13.65
N TYR A 111 -7.26 -6.39 13.64
CA TYR A 111 -8.26 -6.63 12.59
C TYR A 111 -9.28 -5.48 12.43
N GLN A 112 -9.72 -4.89 13.54
CA GLN A 112 -10.71 -3.79 13.57
C GLN A 112 -10.26 -2.52 12.84
N VAL A 113 -8.94 -2.32 12.69
CA VAL A 113 -8.38 -1.19 11.93
C VAL A 113 -7.96 -1.58 10.51
N ARG A 114 -7.80 -2.88 10.24
CA ARG A 114 -7.38 -3.41 8.92
C ARG A 114 -8.55 -3.77 8.02
N PHE A 115 -9.72 -4.01 8.59
CA PHE A 115 -10.87 -4.53 7.87
C PHE A 115 -12.14 -3.74 8.19
N PHE A 116 -13.09 -3.77 7.27
CA PHE A 116 -14.46 -3.34 7.52
C PHE A 116 -15.21 -4.48 8.21
N GLU A 117 -15.59 -4.27 9.48
CA GLU A 117 -16.20 -5.30 10.33
C GLU A 117 -17.64 -4.99 10.76
N LYS A 118 -18.19 -3.82 10.40
CA LYS A 118 -19.55 -3.47 10.77
C LYS A 118 -20.54 -4.37 10.04
N GLU A 119 -21.66 -4.70 10.67
CA GLU A 119 -22.66 -5.63 10.14
C GLU A 119 -23.10 -5.31 8.71
N ASP A 120 -23.29 -4.01 8.39
CA ASP A 120 -23.68 -3.57 7.06
C ASP A 120 -22.54 -3.64 6.03
N GLU A 121 -21.29 -3.85 6.45
CA GLU A 121 -20.07 -3.90 5.65
C GLU A 121 -19.56 -5.32 5.38
N ILE A 122 -19.99 -6.30 6.17
CA ILE A 122 -19.60 -7.71 6.02
C ILE A 122 -20.16 -8.26 4.69
N LEU A 123 -19.32 -8.99 3.96
CA LEU A 123 -19.74 -9.72 2.77
C LEU A 123 -20.26 -11.09 3.19
N GLN A 124 -21.53 -11.36 2.92
CA GLN A 124 -22.15 -12.67 3.13
C GLN A 124 -22.11 -13.44 1.81
N LEU A 125 -21.37 -14.54 1.77
CA LEU A 125 -21.26 -15.46 0.63
C LEU A 125 -21.87 -16.81 0.97
N ILE A 126 -22.03 -17.67 -0.04
CA ILE A 126 -22.71 -18.97 0.12
C ILE A 126 -22.02 -19.92 1.10
N ASP A 127 -20.70 -19.78 1.25
CA ASP A 127 -19.83 -20.65 2.04
C ASP A 127 -19.21 -19.94 3.26
N GLY A 128 -19.61 -18.68 3.52
CA GLY A 128 -19.20 -17.97 4.73
C GLY A 128 -19.12 -16.45 4.58
N ASN A 129 -18.66 -15.81 5.65
CA ASN A 129 -18.50 -14.37 5.71
C ASN A 129 -17.06 -13.95 5.39
N MET A 130 -16.94 -12.82 4.68
CA MET A 130 -15.66 -12.20 4.37
C MET A 130 -15.63 -10.73 4.79
N PHE A 131 -14.44 -10.28 5.17
CA PHE A 131 -14.15 -8.89 5.46
C PHE A 131 -13.31 -8.27 4.34
N VAL A 132 -13.57 -7.01 4.04
CA VAL A 132 -12.81 -6.22 3.06
C VAL A 132 -11.71 -5.42 3.77
N CYS A 133 -10.50 -5.43 3.22
CA CYS A 133 -9.40 -4.62 3.72
C CYS A 133 -9.69 -3.12 3.57
N SER A 134 -9.47 -2.36 4.63
CA SER A 134 -9.70 -0.90 4.68
C SER A 134 -8.43 -0.08 4.36
N GLN A 135 -7.28 -0.72 4.21
CA GLN A 135 -5.96 -0.06 4.11
C GLN A 135 -5.46 0.00 2.66
N TRP A 136 -5.61 1.17 2.05
CA TRP A 136 -5.29 1.43 0.65
C TRP A 136 -4.47 2.71 0.50
N GLY A 137 -3.26 2.55 -0.04
CA GLY A 137 -2.36 3.64 -0.40
C GLY A 137 -2.51 4.03 -1.87
N PHE A 138 -1.73 5.03 -2.30
CA PHE A 138 -1.68 5.45 -3.70
C PHE A 138 -1.16 4.34 -4.64
N LEU A 139 -0.16 3.57 -4.20
CA LEU A 139 0.46 2.55 -5.04
C LEU A 139 -0.44 1.34 -5.30
N ASN A 140 -1.22 0.89 -4.31
CA ASN A 140 -2.03 -0.32 -4.43
C ASN A 140 -3.46 -0.05 -4.93
N ILE A 141 -4.03 1.14 -4.70
CA ILE A 141 -5.37 1.46 -5.22
C ILE A 141 -5.40 1.45 -6.74
N SER A 142 -4.32 1.84 -7.42
CA SER A 142 -4.25 1.84 -8.87
C SER A 142 -4.35 0.41 -9.44
N ASN A 143 -3.75 -0.59 -8.77
CA ASN A 143 -3.87 -2.00 -9.15
C ASN A 143 -5.31 -2.49 -9.00
N PHE A 144 -5.96 -2.13 -7.89
CA PHE A 144 -7.36 -2.47 -7.67
C PHE A 144 -8.28 -1.86 -8.73
N ILE A 145 -8.09 -0.57 -9.07
CA ILE A 145 -8.90 0.11 -10.09
C ILE A 145 -8.75 -0.57 -11.44
N LYS A 146 -7.51 -0.86 -11.87
CA LYS A 146 -7.26 -1.62 -13.12
C LYS A 146 -7.99 -2.95 -13.12
N ARG A 147 -7.97 -3.68 -11.99
CA ARG A 147 -8.69 -4.94 -11.87
C ARG A 147 -10.21 -4.73 -11.97
N ALA A 148 -10.75 -3.71 -11.33
CA ALA A 148 -12.18 -3.39 -11.40
C ALA A 148 -12.59 -3.03 -12.84
N GLU A 149 -11.78 -2.27 -13.56
CA GLU A 149 -12.01 -1.93 -14.97
C GLU A 149 -12.04 -3.18 -15.85
N GLN A 150 -11.14 -4.15 -15.62
CA GLN A 150 -11.16 -5.45 -16.30
C GLN A 150 -12.43 -6.27 -16.01
N LEU A 151 -13.07 -6.03 -14.86
CA LEU A 151 -14.36 -6.62 -14.49
C LEU A 151 -15.56 -5.82 -15.06
N GLY A 152 -15.30 -4.78 -15.85
CA GLY A 152 -16.33 -3.95 -16.49
C GLY A 152 -16.80 -2.76 -15.65
N TYR A 153 -16.12 -2.43 -14.56
CA TYR A 153 -16.47 -1.26 -13.74
C TYR A 153 -15.92 0.03 -14.33
N LYS A 154 -16.74 1.09 -14.35
CA LYS A 154 -16.31 2.44 -14.66
C LYS A 154 -16.01 3.20 -13.36
N ILE A 155 -14.76 3.58 -13.16
CA ILE A 155 -14.30 4.32 -11.99
C ILE A 155 -13.55 5.57 -12.48
N GLU A 156 -13.93 6.74 -11.98
CA GLU A 156 -13.29 8.00 -12.38
C GLU A 156 -12.65 8.67 -11.16
N GLN A 157 -11.38 9.05 -11.26
CA GLN A 157 -10.73 9.83 -10.21
C GLN A 157 -11.19 11.29 -10.29
N ILE A 158 -11.66 11.83 -9.17
CA ILE A 158 -12.05 13.24 -9.07
C ILE A 158 -10.79 14.06 -8.81
N VAL A 159 -10.33 14.77 -9.84
CA VAL A 159 -9.28 15.78 -9.70
C VAL A 159 -9.91 17.01 -9.06
N ARG A 160 -9.34 17.48 -7.96
CA ARG A 160 -9.71 18.78 -7.40
C ARG A 160 -8.87 19.83 -8.13
N GLU A 161 -9.54 20.77 -8.79
CA GLU A 161 -8.94 22.05 -9.19
C GLU A 161 -8.53 22.86 -7.97
#